data_AF-A0A0P9DA68-F1
#
_entry.id   AF-A0A0P9DA68-F1
#
_cell.length_a   1.000
_cell.length_b   1.000
_cell.length_c   1.000
_cell.angle_alpha   90.00
_cell.angle_beta   90.00
_cell.angle_gamma   90.00
#
_symmetry.space_group_name_H-M   'P 1'
#
loop_
_entity.id
_entity.type
_entity.pdbx_description
1 polymer ?
#
loop_
_entity_poly.entity_id
_entity_poly.type
_entity_poly.pdbx_seq_one_letter_code
_entity_poly.pdbx_strand_id
1 'polypeptide(L)'
;MRILRWAGRIWTGLLVVTVALAGVLLALRAVMPIFAAPPALRAAMPAEGAADVSTRAPIQLQFDQSMNARSVEAALSISPPLAWKSVWDASRTTLTISPTELLRPATDY
;
A
#
# COMPACT_ATOMS: atom_id res chain seq x y z
N MET A 1 -1.97 -49.86 28.61
CA MET A 1 -1.79 -49.00 27.40
C MET A 1 -3.14 -48.61 26.77
N ARG A 2 -4.01 -47.83 27.47
CA ARG A 2 -5.33 -47.40 26.94
C ARG A 2 -5.48 -45.87 26.81
N ILE A 3 -4.49 -45.10 27.27
CA ILE A 3 -4.51 -43.63 27.35
C ILE A 3 -4.02 -42.95 26.05
N LEU A 4 -3.18 -43.64 25.25
CA LEU A 4 -2.60 -43.10 24.01
C LEU A 4 -3.64 -42.85 22.90
N ARG A 5 -4.76 -43.59 22.88
CA ARG A 5 -5.79 -43.45 21.83
C ARG A 5 -6.70 -42.23 22.03
N TRP A 6 -6.76 -41.70 23.25
CA TRP A 6 -7.58 -40.53 23.58
C TRP A 6 -6.89 -39.22 23.16
N ALA A 7 -5.55 -39.17 23.34
CA ALA A 7 -4.71 -38.05 22.90
C ALA A 7 -4.78 -37.81 21.38
N GLY A 8 -4.84 -38.86 20.56
CA GLY A 8 -4.93 -38.75 19.11
C GLY A 8 -6.21 -38.07 18.62
N ARG A 9 -7.37 -38.41 19.20
CA ARG A 9 -8.66 -37.80 18.82
C ARG A 9 -8.74 -36.31 19.18
N ILE A 10 -8.18 -35.93 20.32
CA ILE A 10 -8.11 -34.53 20.75
C ILE A 10 -7.19 -33.75 19.82
N TRP A 11 -6.04 -34.33 19.46
CA TRP A 11 -5.07 -33.69 18.59
C TRP A 11 -5.60 -33.51 17.16
N THR A 12 -6.33 -34.49 16.62
CA THR A 12 -7.01 -34.35 15.32
C THR A 12 -8.13 -33.32 15.35
N GLY A 13 -8.90 -33.26 16.45
CA GLY A 13 -9.94 -32.24 16.62
C GLY A 13 -9.33 -30.84 16.67
N LEU A 14 -8.24 -30.66 17.42
CA LEU A 14 -7.49 -29.40 17.49
C LEU A 14 -6.95 -28.99 16.12
N LEU A 15 -6.37 -29.92 15.35
CA LEU A 15 -5.84 -29.65 14.00
C LEU A 15 -6.95 -29.23 13.02
N VAL A 16 -8.11 -29.90 13.07
CA VAL A 16 -9.25 -29.53 12.21
C VAL A 16 -9.76 -28.13 12.56
N VAL A 17 -9.86 -27.79 13.84
CA VAL A 17 -10.28 -26.45 14.29
C VAL A 17 -9.29 -25.38 13.87
N THR A 18 -7.98 -25.61 13.99
CA THR A 18 -6.96 -24.64 13.57
C THR A 18 -6.96 -24.44 12.06
N VAL A 19 -7.10 -25.51 11.27
CA VAL A 19 -7.20 -25.40 9.80
C VAL A 19 -8.48 -24.66 9.39
N ALA A 20 -9.62 -24.97 10.01
CA ALA A 20 -10.88 -24.27 9.76
C ALA A 20 -10.77 -22.78 10.13
N LEU A 21 -10.20 -22.47 11.29
CA LEU A 21 -9.98 -21.08 11.73
C LEU A 21 -9.04 -20.34 10.78
N ALA A 22 -7.93 -20.95 10.37
CA ALA A 22 -7.00 -20.37 9.40
C ALA A 22 -7.68 -20.12 8.05
N GLY A 23 -8.49 -21.07 7.57
CA GLY A 23 -9.28 -20.92 6.35
C GLY A 23 -10.27 -19.75 6.45
N VAL A 24 -10.99 -19.63 7.57
CA VAL A 24 -11.91 -18.50 7.83
C VAL A 24 -11.14 -17.18 7.87
N LEU A 25 -10.00 -17.10 8.56
CA LEU A 25 -9.17 -15.89 8.61
C LEU A 25 -8.65 -15.49 7.23
N LEU A 26 -8.24 -16.46 6.41
CA LEU A 26 -7.81 -16.21 5.03
C LEU A 26 -8.96 -15.72 4.16
N ALA A 27 -10.14 -16.33 4.27
CA ALA A 27 -11.33 -15.90 3.55
C ALA A 27 -11.76 -14.47 3.96
N LEU A 28 -11.77 -14.18 5.26
CA LEU A 28 -12.07 -12.85 5.79
C LEU A 28 -11.06 -11.81 5.28
N ARG A 29 -9.76 -12.14 5.27
CA ARG A 29 -8.71 -11.29 4.67
C ARG A 29 -8.95 -11.00 3.19
N ALA A 30 -9.45 -11.97 2.43
CA ALA A 30 -9.68 -11.82 0.99
C ALA A 30 -10.96 -11.05 0.65
N VAL A 31 -12.02 -11.20 1.46
CA VAL A 31 -13.35 -10.61 1.20
C VAL A 31 -13.50 -9.19 1.77
N MET A 32 -12.77 -8.85 2.85
CA MET A 32 -12.81 -7.53 3.47
C MET A 32 -12.69 -6.33 2.50
N PRO A 33 -11.78 -6.31 1.49
CA PRO A 33 -11.67 -5.17 0.57
C PRO A 33 -12.89 -4.97 -0.35
N ILE A 34 -13.77 -5.96 -0.49
CA ILE A 34 -14.97 -5.87 -1.37
C ILE A 34 -16.01 -4.89 -0.80
N PHE A 35 -16.01 -4.69 0.52
CA PHE A 35 -16.95 -3.80 1.20
C PHE A 35 -16.35 -2.42 1.56
N ALA A 36 -15.06 -2.21 1.31
CA ALA A 36 -14.39 -0.95 1.57
C ALA A 36 -14.51 -0.02 0.35
N ALA A 37 -14.69 1.28 0.58
CA ALA A 37 -14.58 2.26 -0.48
C ALA A 37 -13.15 2.24 -1.06
N PRO A 38 -12.99 2.33 -2.41
CA PRO A 38 -11.67 2.38 -3.01
C PRO A 38 -10.93 3.64 -2.51
N PRO A 39 -9.61 3.55 -2.25
CA PRO A 39 -8.83 4.73 -1.87
C PRO A 39 -8.84 5.76 -2.99
N ALA A 40 -9.02 7.01 -2.60
CA ALA A 40 -9.01 8.13 -3.52
C ALA A 40 -7.84 9.08 -3.22
N LEU A 41 -7.28 9.66 -4.28
CA LEU A 41 -6.33 10.76 -4.15
C LEU A 41 -7.13 12.02 -3.78
N ARG A 42 -6.89 12.58 -2.58
CA ARG A 42 -7.49 13.84 -2.14
C ARG A 42 -6.83 15.04 -2.80
N ALA A 43 -5.51 15.04 -2.85
CA ALA A 43 -4.75 16.17 -3.34
C ALA A 43 -3.41 15.73 -3.92
N ALA A 44 -2.96 16.44 -4.94
CA ALA A 44 -1.60 16.40 -5.46
C ALA A 44 -1.00 17.81 -5.36
N MET A 45 0.25 17.89 -4.91
CA MET A 45 1.04 19.11 -4.89
C MET A 45 2.37 18.84 -5.60
N PRO A 46 2.81 19.67 -6.56
CA PRO A 46 2.11 20.80 -7.15
C PRO A 46 0.73 20.43 -7.73
N ALA A 47 -0.18 21.40 -7.77
CA ALA A 47 -1.49 21.19 -8.39
C ALA A 47 -1.32 20.87 -9.88
N GLU A 48 -2.29 20.18 -10.45
CA GLU A 48 -2.31 19.88 -11.88
C GLU A 48 -2.20 21.18 -12.70
N GLY A 49 -1.27 21.21 -13.66
CA GLY A 49 -1.01 22.40 -14.49
C GLY A 49 -0.29 23.55 -13.78
N ALA A 50 0.26 23.35 -12.59
CA ALA A 50 1.05 24.38 -11.92
C ALA A 50 2.29 24.76 -12.74
N ALA A 51 2.46 26.07 -12.98
CA ALA A 51 3.63 26.63 -13.63
C ALA A 51 4.59 27.24 -12.58
N ASP A 52 5.82 27.54 -13.02
CA ASP A 52 6.88 28.16 -12.20
C ASP A 52 7.23 27.35 -10.93
N VAL A 53 7.09 26.02 -11.04
CA VAL A 53 7.46 25.08 -9.99
C VAL A 53 8.97 24.92 -9.98
N SER A 54 9.57 24.95 -8.78
CA SER A 54 11.01 24.72 -8.62
C SER A 54 11.42 23.38 -9.24
N THR A 55 12.56 23.34 -9.94
CA THR A 55 13.10 22.11 -10.54
C THR A 55 13.55 21.05 -9.51
N ARG A 56 13.51 21.37 -8.21
CA ARG A 56 13.72 20.45 -7.09
C ARG A 56 12.46 20.28 -6.22
N ALA A 57 11.31 20.78 -6.68
CA ALA A 57 10.09 20.69 -5.90
C ALA A 57 9.72 19.23 -5.67
N PRO A 58 9.40 18.84 -4.42
CA PRO A 58 8.85 17.54 -4.16
C PRO A 58 7.40 17.47 -4.66
N ILE A 59 7.01 16.30 -5.18
CA ILE A 59 5.63 15.97 -5.53
C ILE A 59 5.01 15.25 -4.33
N GLN A 60 3.94 15.80 -3.76
CA GLN A 60 3.20 15.21 -2.66
C GLN A 60 1.85 14.70 -3.14
N LEU A 61 1.55 13.45 -2.83
CA LEU A 61 0.27 12.79 -3.08
C LEU A 61 -0.39 12.50 -1.74
N GLN A 62 -1.56 13.09 -1.50
CA GLN A 62 -2.35 12.87 -0.30
C GLN A 62 -3.56 12.01 -0.62
N PHE A 63 -3.64 10.86 0.02
CA PHE A 63 -4.75 9.92 -0.05
C PHE A 63 -5.74 10.15 1.08
N ASP A 64 -6.99 9.77 0.88
CA ASP A 64 -8.03 9.84 1.91
C ASP A 64 -7.91 8.76 2.99
N GLN A 65 -7.19 7.68 2.70
CA GLN A 65 -6.95 6.56 3.61
C GLN A 65 -5.53 5.99 3.46
N SER A 66 -5.14 5.14 4.42
CA SER A 66 -3.81 4.55 4.44
C SER A 66 -3.61 3.59 3.26
N MET A 67 -2.52 3.79 2.53
CA MET A 67 -2.20 3.04 1.33
C MET A 67 -1.16 1.97 1.59
N ASN A 68 -1.18 0.92 0.76
CA ASN A 68 -0.07 -0.01 0.66
C ASN A 68 1.05 0.63 -0.16
N ALA A 69 2.10 1.10 0.54
CA ALA A 69 3.27 1.75 -0.07
C ALA A 69 3.82 1.01 -1.29
N ARG A 70 4.01 -0.32 -1.18
CA ARG A 70 4.58 -1.13 -2.26
C ARG A 70 3.68 -1.19 -3.49
N SER A 71 2.36 -1.20 -3.28
CA SER A 71 1.39 -1.21 -4.38
C SER A 71 1.40 0.11 -5.13
N VAL A 72 1.47 1.23 -4.40
CA VAL A 72 1.53 2.56 -5.00
C VAL A 72 2.85 2.74 -5.73
N GLU A 73 3.98 2.40 -5.10
CA GLU A 73 5.31 2.50 -5.70
C GLU A 73 5.45 1.67 -6.99
N ALA A 74 4.84 0.49 -7.06
CA ALA A 74 4.84 -0.32 -8.27
C ALA A 74 3.95 0.25 -9.40
N ALA A 75 2.95 1.07 -9.05
CA ALA A 75 2.04 1.71 -10.00
C ALA A 75 2.50 3.11 -10.43
N LEU A 76 3.45 3.71 -9.73
CA LEU A 76 3.98 5.04 -10.05
C LEU A 76 4.78 5.00 -11.36
N SER A 77 4.46 5.93 -12.24
CA SER A 77 5.21 6.20 -13.47
C SER A 77 5.36 7.71 -13.61
N ILE A 78 6.58 8.17 -13.89
CA ILE A 78 6.90 9.58 -14.12
C ILE A 78 7.44 9.70 -15.54
N SER A 79 6.91 10.66 -16.29
CA SER A 79 7.27 10.88 -17.68
C SER A 79 7.45 12.37 -17.94
N PRO A 80 8.62 12.84 -18.39
CA PRO A 80 9.82 12.06 -18.76
C PRO A 80 10.47 11.29 -17.59
N PRO A 81 11.13 10.14 -17.87
CA PRO A 81 11.76 9.34 -16.81
C PRO A 81 12.85 10.13 -16.10
N LEU A 82 12.84 10.06 -14.77
CA LEU A 82 13.69 10.79 -13.86
C LEU A 82 14.05 9.91 -12.66
N ALA A 83 15.23 10.10 -12.06
CA ALA A 83 15.55 9.48 -10.79
C ALA A 83 14.89 10.22 -9.61
N TRP A 84 14.11 9.52 -8.80
CA TRP A 84 13.38 10.08 -7.65
C TRP A 84 13.49 9.17 -6.42
N LYS A 85 13.15 9.73 -5.25
CA LYS A 85 13.01 9.01 -3.99
C LYS A 85 11.62 9.26 -3.42
N SER A 86 10.97 8.20 -2.94
CA SER A 86 9.71 8.30 -2.20
C SER A 86 9.94 8.23 -0.69
N VAL A 87 9.14 8.98 0.05
CA VAL A 87 9.02 8.90 1.51
C VAL A 87 7.55 8.92 1.87
N TRP A 88 7.12 7.94 2.66
CA TRP A 88 5.78 7.91 3.23
C TRP A 88 5.78 8.55 4.61
N ASP A 89 4.66 9.19 4.94
CA ASP A 89 4.39 9.61 6.30
C ASP A 89 4.09 8.42 7.22
N ALA A 90 4.03 8.67 8.53
CA ALA A 90 3.79 7.62 9.52
C ALA A 90 2.40 6.95 9.38
N SER A 91 1.41 7.68 8.87
CA SER A 91 0.04 7.17 8.69
C SER A 91 -0.21 6.52 7.32
N ARG A 92 0.78 6.56 6.43
CA ARG A 92 0.72 6.05 5.04
C ARG A 92 -0.41 6.66 4.20
N THR A 93 -0.78 7.90 4.49
CA THR A 93 -1.76 8.67 3.72
C THR A 93 -1.09 9.68 2.81
N THR A 94 0.17 10.02 3.06
CA THR A 94 0.90 11.05 2.31
C THR A 94 2.20 10.48 1.79
N LEU A 95 2.32 10.48 0.47
CA LEU A 95 3.53 10.10 -0.23
C LEU A 95 4.23 11.37 -0.72
N THR A 96 5.49 11.54 -0.34
CA THR A 96 6.36 12.61 -0.86
C THR A 96 7.38 12.01 -1.80
N ILE A 97 7.41 12.46 -3.04
CA ILE A 97 8.33 12.07 -4.09
C ILE A 97 9.28 13.24 -4.34
N SER A 98 10.55 13.06 -4.01
CA SER A 98 11.58 14.06 -4.23
C SER A 98 12.45 13.66 -5.42
N PRO A 99 12.54 14.49 -6.46
CA PRO A 99 13.54 14.35 -7.52
C PRO A 99 14.95 14.26 -6.93
N THR A 100 15.73 13.26 -7.36
CA THR A 100 17.16 13.13 -6.99
C THR A 100 18.05 13.92 -7.95
N GLU A 101 17.54 14.16 -9.15
CA GLU A 101 18.14 14.99 -10.20
C GLU A 101 17.27 16.23 -10.44
N LEU A 102 17.85 17.26 -11.06
CA LEU A 102 17.13 18.47 -11.41
C LEU A 102 16.12 18.17 -12.54
N LEU A 103 14.86 18.58 -12.33
CA LEU A 103 13.87 18.61 -13.40
C LEU A 103 14.33 19.57 -14.50
N ARG A 104 14.01 19.25 -15.75
CA ARG A 104 14.31 20.14 -16.88
C ARG A 104 13.38 21.36 -16.83
N PRO A 105 13.92 22.59 -16.98
CA PRO A 105 13.08 23.78 -17.02
C PRO A 105 12.17 23.75 -18.25
N ALA A 106 11.00 24.37 -18.13
CA ALA A 106 9.98 24.46 -19.20
C ALA A 106 9.60 23.10 -19.81
N THR A 107 9.54 22.05 -18.97
CA THR A 107 9.14 20.70 -19.36
C THR A 107 7.99 20.24 -18.47
N ASP A 108 6.97 19.63 -19.06
CA ASP A 108 5.84 19.02 -18.35
C ASP A 108 6.22 17.60 -17.89
N TYR A 109 5.80 17.23 -16.67
CA TYR A 109 6.14 15.99 -15.97
C TYR A 109 4.92 15.31 -15.35
#